data_AF-A0A0K3BRW3-F1
#
_entry.id   AF-A0A0K3BRW3-F1
#
_cell.length_a   1.000
_cell.length_b   1.000
_cell.length_c   1.000
_cell.angle_alpha   90.00
_cell.angle_beta   90.00
_cell.angle_gamma   90.00
#
_symmetry.space_group_name_H-M   'P 1'
#
loop_
_entity.id
_entity.type
_entity.pdbx_description
1 polymer ?
#
loop_
_entity_poly.entity_id
_entity_poly.type
_entity_poly.pdbx_seq_one_letter_code
_entity_poly.pdbx_strand_id
1 'polypeptide(L)' 'MELCRRGDRTIPEVVADFDLIDSAVRRWIEQADIDAGRRTGGPTTDEKTELAALRAENRRLRQDNEILKRATAFFAREIR' A
#
# COMPACT_ATOMS: atom_id res chain seq x y z
N MET A 1 -16.08 7.45 6.68
CA MET A 1 -15.14 7.65 7.81
C MET A 1 -15.26 9.02 8.47
N GLU A 2 -15.68 10.05 7.74
CA GLU A 2 -15.91 11.40 8.30
C GLU A 2 -17.12 11.45 9.28
N LEU A 3 -18.06 10.51 9.15
CA LEU A 3 -19.27 10.41 9.98
C LEU A 3 -18.99 10.06 11.46
N CYS A 4 -18.04 9.18 11.76
CA CYS A 4 -17.64 8.93 13.17
C CYS A 4 -16.87 10.12 13.77
N ARG A 5 -16.25 10.95 12.94
CA ARG A 5 -15.39 12.06 13.39
C ARG A 5 -16.17 13.32 13.75
N ARG A 6 -17.32 13.58 13.11
CA ARG A 6 -18.15 14.74 13.45
C ARG A 6 -18.73 14.68 14.87
N GLY A 7 -18.53 13.57 15.60
CA GLY A 7 -19.08 13.39 16.95
C GLY A 7 -20.56 12.98 16.93
N ASP A 8 -21.17 12.93 15.74
CA ASP A 8 -22.59 12.63 15.58
C ASP A 8 -22.91 11.14 15.78
N ARG A 9 -21.90 10.26 15.75
CA ARG A 9 -22.05 8.80 15.73
C ARG A 9 -20.91 8.08 16.43
N THR A 10 -21.22 7.05 17.20
CA THR A 10 -20.23 6.17 17.85
C THR A 10 -19.80 5.01 16.93
N ILE A 11 -18.65 4.38 17.22
CA ILE A 11 -18.17 3.20 16.46
C ILE A 11 -19.21 2.06 16.44
N PRO A 12 -19.83 1.68 17.58
CA PRO A 12 -20.86 0.63 17.58
C PRO A 12 -22.08 0.96 16.70
N GLU A 13 -22.51 2.22 16.65
CA GLU A 13 -23.63 2.64 15.79
C GLU A 13 -23.29 2.53 14.31
N VAL A 14 -22.04 2.81 13.92
CA VAL A 14 -21.61 2.67 12.52
C VAL A 14 -21.41 1.21 12.15
N VAL A 15 -20.95 0.39 13.08
CA VAL A 15 -20.88 -1.07 12.90
C VAL A 15 -22.27 -1.65 12.67
N ALA A 16 -23.25 -1.27 13.50
CA ALA A 16 -24.63 -1.76 13.42
C ALA A 16 -25.35 -1.29 12.15
N ASP A 17 -25.27 0.00 11.80
CA ASP A 17 -26.00 0.56 10.66
C ASP A 17 -25.50 0.04 9.30
N PHE A 18 -24.22 -0.31 9.22
CA PHE A 18 -23.57 -0.70 7.97
C PHE A 18 -23.17 -2.18 7.93
N ASP A 19 -23.55 -2.97 8.94
CA ASP A 19 -23.19 -4.38 9.09
C ASP A 19 -21.68 -4.63 8.90
N LEU A 20 -20.87 -3.79 9.56
CA LEU A 20 -19.42 -3.82 9.44
C LEU A 20 -18.80 -4.61 10.58
N ILE A 21 -17.56 -5.05 10.37
CA ILE A 21 -16.75 -5.62 11.46
C ILE A 21 -16.12 -4.47 12.26
N ASP A 22 -16.32 -4.44 13.58
CA ASP A 22 -15.79 -3.40 14.49
C ASP A 22 -14.27 -3.17 14.31
N SER A 23 -13.49 -4.25 14.18
CA SER A 23 -12.04 -4.15 13.96
C SER A 23 -11.67 -3.44 12.65
N ALA A 24 -12.47 -3.59 11.59
CA ALA A 24 -12.25 -2.92 10.32
C ALA A 24 -12.50 -1.41 10.46
N VAL A 25 -13.59 -1.02 11.14
CA VAL A 25 -13.91 0.38 11.41
C VAL A 25 -12.79 1.06 12.22
N ARG A 26 -12.32 0.41 13.29
CA ARG A 26 -11.20 0.93 14.11
C ARG A 26 -9.92 1.12 13.30
N ARG A 27 -9.56 0.11 12.50
CA ARG A 27 -8.38 0.17 11.63
C ARG A 27 -8.49 1.30 10.60
N TRP A 28 -9.65 1.51 10.01
CA TRP A 28 -9.85 2.62 9.07
C TRP A 28 -9.78 3.99 9.75
N ILE A 29 -10.28 4.11 10.98
CA ILE A 29 -10.14 5.35 11.77
C ILE A 29 -8.66 5.63 12.00
N GLU A 30 -7.91 4.64 12.48
CA GLU A 30 -6.47 4.77 12.72
C GLU A 30 -5.70 5.13 11.45
N GLN A 31 -5.97 4.45 10.33
CA GLN A 31 -5.33 4.79 9.06
C GLN A 31 -5.66 6.21 8.62
N ALA A 32 -6.91 6.62 8.76
CA ALA A 32 -7.32 7.96 8.34
C ALA A 32 -6.80 9.06 9.29
N ASP A 33 -6.34 8.72 10.51
CA ASP A 33 -5.60 9.62 11.39
C ASP A 33 -4.12 9.72 11.00
N ILE A 34 -3.53 8.60 10.55
CA ILE A 34 -2.19 8.58 9.95
C ILE A 34 -2.17 9.42 8.67
N ASP A 35 -3.13 9.20 7.76
CA ASP A 35 -3.23 9.91 6.48
C ASP A 35 -3.41 11.43 6.67
N ALA A 36 -4.00 11.84 7.80
CA ALA A 36 -4.19 13.25 8.14
C ALA A 36 -3.07 13.83 9.04
N GLY A 37 -2.00 13.07 9.29
CA GLY A 37 -0.87 13.50 10.12
C GLY A 37 -1.18 13.68 11.61
N ARG A 38 -2.34 13.21 12.09
CA ARG A 38 -2.75 13.31 13.50
C ARG A 38 -2.17 12.19 14.36
N ARG A 39 -1.71 11.11 13.75
CA ARG A 39 -1.10 9.98 14.44
C ARG A 39 0.13 9.52 13.68
N THR A 40 1.22 9.30 14.41
CA THR A 40 2.42 8.63 13.90
C THR A 40 2.35 7.15 14.27
N GLY A 41 2.64 6.24 13.33
CA GLY A 41 2.56 4.81 13.63
C GLY A 41 2.59 3.88 12.41
N GLY A 42 2.64 4.42 11.21
CA GLY A 42 2.76 3.65 9.97
C GLY A 42 2.72 4.58 8.76
N PRO A 43 2.92 4.01 7.55
CA PRO A 43 2.82 4.78 6.33
C PRO A 43 1.36 5.16 6.06
N THR A 44 1.20 6.34 5.47
CA THR A 44 -0.03 6.80 4.85
C THR A 44 -0.48 5.85 3.73
N THR A 45 -1.74 5.97 3.34
CA THR A 45 -2.30 5.20 2.23
C THR A 45 -1.55 5.49 0.92
N ASP A 46 -1.11 6.73 0.71
CA ASP A 46 -0.36 7.13 -0.49
C ASP A 46 1.04 6.50 -0.50
N GLU A 47 1.78 6.58 0.62
CA GLU A 47 3.09 5.94 0.76
C GLU A 47 3.00 4.42 0.55
N LYS A 48 1.94 3.76 1.03
CA LYS A 48 1.71 2.33 0.77
C LYS A 48 1.51 2.04 -0.72
N THR A 49 0.79 2.91 -1.41
CA THR A 49 0.51 2.78 -2.85
C THR A 49 1.79 2.96 -3.66
N GLU A 50 2.57 3.98 -3.36
CA GLU A 50 3.86 4.22 -3.99
C GLU A 50 4.83 3.06 -3.74
N LEU A 51 4.92 2.57 -2.50
CA LEU A 51 5.76 1.42 -2.17
C LEU A 51 5.36 0.16 -2.98
N ALA A 52 4.07 -0.05 -3.20
CA ALA A 52 3.59 -1.17 -4.02
C ALA A 52 4.00 -1.01 -5.49
N ALA A 53 3.87 0.20 -6.04
CA ALA A 53 4.28 0.52 -7.41
C ALA A 53 5.80 0.34 -7.60
N LEU A 54 6.62 0.91 -6.70
CA LEU A 54 8.07 0.77 -6.73
C LEU A 54 8.52 -0.69 -6.63
N ARG A 55 7.85 -1.49 -5.78
CA ARG A 55 8.13 -2.93 -5.69
C ARG A 55 7.79 -3.66 -6.98
N ALA A 56 6.71 -3.28 -7.67
CA ALA A 56 6.36 -3.87 -8.96
C ALA A 56 7.38 -3.52 -10.04
N GLU A 57 7.77 -2.25 -10.12
CA GLU A 57 8.78 -1.79 -11.07
C GLU A 57 10.16 -2.41 -10.80
N ASN A 58 10.58 -2.52 -9.54
CA ASN A 58 11.83 -3.17 -9.20
C ASN A 58 11.87 -4.65 -9.64
N ARG A 59 10.75 -5.38 -9.51
CA ARG A 59 10.64 -6.75 -10.04
C ARG A 59 10.79 -6.78 -11.55
N ARG A 60 10.15 -5.85 -12.26
CA ARG A 60 10.24 -5.74 -13.72
C ARG A 60 11.67 -5.45 -14.17
N LEU A 61 12.31 -4.44 -13.59
CA LEU A 61 13.69 -4.05 -13.90
C LEU A 61 14.68 -5.20 -13.63
N ARG A 62 14.49 -5.96 -12.55
CA ARG A 62 15.33 -7.14 -12.26
C ARG A 62 15.17 -8.22 -13.33
N GLN A 63 13.96 -8.46 -13.82
CA GLN A 63 13.71 -9.41 -14.90
C GLN A 63 14.38 -8.95 -16.20
N ASP A 64 14.21 -7.68 -16.56
CA ASP A 64 14.81 -7.12 -17.78
C ASP A 64 16.34 -7.15 -17.70
N ASN A 65 16.91 -6.82 -16.54
CA ASN A 65 18.35 -6.90 -16.31
C ASN A 65 18.91 -8.32 -16.46
N GLU A 66 18.16 -9.33 -16.00
CA GLU A 66 18.53 -10.74 -16.16
C GLU A 66 18.51 -11.18 -17.62
N ILE A 67 17.52 -10.74 -18.41
CA ILE A 67 17.46 -11.00 -19.85
C ILE A 67 18.68 -10.39 -20.55
N LEU A 68 19.00 -9.12 -20.23
CA LEU A 68 20.15 -8.43 -20.81
C LEU A 68 21.46 -9.13 -20.46
N LYS A 69 21.64 -9.55 -19.20
CA LYS A 69 22.83 -10.32 -18.79
C LYS A 69 23.00 -11.60 -19.59
N ARG A 70 21.91 -12.35 -19.81
CA ARG A 70 21.93 -13.58 -20.62
C ARG A 70 22.27 -13.29 -22.07
N ALA A 71 21.70 -12.24 -22.66
CA ALA A 71 22.01 -11.82 -24.02
C ALA A 71 23.49 -11.43 -24.16
N THR A 72 24.02 -10.61 -23.25
CA THR A 72 25.43 -10.22 -23.24
C THR A 72 26.35 -11.43 -23.11
N ALA A 73 26.02 -12.38 -22.22
CA ALA A 73 26.79 -13.61 -22.07
C ALA A 73 26.75 -14.51 -23.31
N PHE A 74 25.60 -14.55 -24.01
CA PHE A 74 25.46 -15.28 -25.27
C PHE A 74 26.36 -14.67 -26.36
N PHE A 75 26.26 -13.37 -26.62
CA PHE A 75 27.06 -12.70 -27.64
C PHE A 75 28.57 -12.71 -27.34
N ALA A 76 28.97 -12.58 -26.08
CA ALA A 76 30.37 -12.68 -25.68
C ALA A 76 30.98 -14.07 -25.98
N ARG A 77 30.15 -15.12 -26.08
CA ARG A 77 30.60 -16.46 -26.47
C ARG A 77 30.67 -16.64 -27.98
N GLU A 78 29.80 -16.01 -28.77
CA GLU A 78 29.80 -16.09 -30.24
C GLU A 78 30.91 -15.27 -30.90
N ILE A 79 31.42 -14.23 -30.25
CA ILE A 79 32.49 -13.36 -30.79
C ILE A 79 33.90 -13.98 -30.61
N ARG A 80 34.01 -15.13 -29.94
CA ARG A 80 35.28 -15.86 -29.74
C ARG A 80 35.54 -16.87 -30.86
#